data_AF-A0A379WHK2-F1
#
_entry.id   AF-A0A379WHK2-F1
#
_cell.length_a   1.000
_cell.length_b   1.000
_cell.length_c   1.000
_cell.angle_alpha   90.00
_cell.angle_beta   90.00
_cell.angle_gamma   90.00
#
_symmetry.space_group_name_H-M   'P 1'
#
loop_
_entity.id
_entity.type
_entity.pdbx_description
1 polymer ?
#
loop_
_entity_poly.entity_id
_entity_poly.type
_entity_poly.pdbx_seq_one_letter_code
_entity_poly.pdbx_strand_id
1 'polypeptide(L)'
;MTLIREAFVGQSEVEEASGLLPSESRYWLREILLCADGEPWLAGRTVVPESTLCGPEQVLQHLGKTPLGRYLFTSSTLTRDFIEIGRDATLWGRRSRLRLSGKPLLLTELFLPASPLY
;
A
#
# COMPACT_ATOMS: atom_id res chain seq x y z
N MET A 1 -9.09 4.29 11.30
CA MET A 1 -7.80 3.88 10.71
C MET A 1 -6.71 4.18 11.71
N THR A 2 -5.83 3.22 11.96
CA THR A 2 -4.68 3.33 12.84
C THR A 2 -3.41 3.29 12.00
N LEU A 3 -2.53 4.28 12.17
CA LEU A 3 -1.22 4.29 11.54
C LEU A 3 -0.27 3.44 12.39
N ILE A 4 0.36 2.43 11.77
CA ILE A 4 1.32 1.55 12.45
C ILE A 4 2.73 2.07 12.24
N ARG A 5 3.08 2.35 10.97
CA ARG A 5 4.40 2.83 10.60
C ARG A 5 4.33 3.67 9.33
N GLU A 6 5.14 4.72 9.28
CA GLU A 6 5.31 5.56 8.10
C GLU A 6 6.73 6.14 8.09
N ALA A 7 7.55 5.74 7.13
CA ALA A 7 8.96 6.14 7.06
C ALA A 7 9.59 5.83 5.69
N PHE A 8 10.70 6.50 5.39
CA PHE A 8 11.63 6.01 4.38
C PHE A 8 12.41 4.81 4.92
N VAL A 9 12.48 3.75 4.12
CA VAL A 9 13.15 2.49 4.44
C VAL A 9 14.09 2.07 3.32
N GLY A 10 15.09 1.27 3.67
CA GLY A 10 16.01 0.67 2.69
C GLY A 10 15.44 -0.59 2.03
N GLN A 11 16.14 -1.10 1.01
CA GLN A 11 15.71 -2.28 0.26
C GLN A 11 15.50 -3.54 1.12
N SER A 12 16.29 -3.71 2.19
CA SER A 12 16.19 -4.86 3.11
C SER A 12 14.86 -4.94 3.86
N GLU A 13 14.12 -3.84 3.96
CA GLU A 13 12.81 -3.81 4.63
C GLU A 13 11.64 -3.99 3.67
N VAL A 14 11.90 -4.07 2.36
CA VAL A 14 10.91 -4.17 1.29
C VAL A 14 11.28 -5.26 0.28
N GLU A 15 11.89 -6.34 0.75
CA GLU A 15 12.32 -7.47 -0.08
C GLU A 15 11.15 -8.06 -0.89
N GLU A 16 9.93 -8.03 -0.35
CA GLU A 16 8.72 -8.49 -1.02
C GLU A 16 8.32 -7.64 -2.24
N ALA A 17 8.90 -6.44 -2.37
CA ALA A 17 8.73 -5.57 -3.52
C ALA A 17 9.84 -5.75 -4.58
N SER A 18 10.87 -6.55 -4.29
CA SER A 18 11.95 -6.85 -5.23
C SER A 18 11.41 -7.48 -6.52
N GLY A 19 11.86 -6.99 -7.67
CA GLY A 19 11.37 -7.41 -8.99
C GLY A 19 9.97 -6.88 -9.35
N LEU A 20 9.20 -6.35 -8.39
CA LEU A 20 7.88 -5.75 -8.63
C LEU A 20 7.99 -4.23 -8.77
N LEU A 21 8.89 -3.60 -8.03
CA LEU A 21 9.20 -2.16 -8.10
C LEU A 21 10.61 -1.92 -8.67
N PRO A 22 10.90 -0.71 -9.19
CA PRO A 22 12.25 -0.30 -9.54
C PRO A 22 13.21 -0.47 -8.35
N SER A 23 14.45 -0.88 -8.62
CA SER A 23 15.49 -0.97 -7.60
C SER A 23 16.03 0.42 -7.27
N GLU A 24 15.79 0.87 -6.04
CA GLU A 24 16.16 2.20 -5.53
C GLU A 24 16.80 2.09 -4.16
N SER A 25 17.52 3.13 -3.74
CA SER A 25 18.17 3.15 -2.42
C SER A 25 17.17 3.26 -1.27
N ARG A 26 16.01 3.88 -1.52
CA ARG A 26 14.97 4.14 -0.52
C ARG A 26 13.58 3.98 -1.10
N TYR A 27 12.68 3.59 -0.21
CA TYR A 27 11.25 3.47 -0.48
C TYR A 27 10.50 4.12 0.66
N TRP A 28 9.37 4.74 0.34
CA TRP A 28 8.42 5.14 1.35
C TRP A 28 7.52 3.97 1.72
N LEU A 29 7.60 3.56 2.97
CA LEU A 29 6.78 2.50 3.55
C LEU A 29 5.67 3.13 4.38
N ARG A 30 4.44 2.64 4.18
CA ARG A 30 3.28 2.98 4.99
C ARG A 30 2.51 1.72 5.38
N GLU A 31 2.33 1.51 6.67
CA GLU A 31 1.60 0.40 7.26
C GLU A 31 0.46 0.91 8.12
N ILE A 32 -0.73 0.37 7.89
CA ILE A 32 -1.96 0.80 8.55
C ILE A 32 -2.82 -0.39 8.97
N LEU A 33 -3.69 -0.15 9.94
CA LEU A 33 -4.89 -0.95 10.17
C LEU A 33 -6.11 -0.11 9.79
N LEU A 34 -6.93 -0.66 8.90
CA LEU A 34 -8.24 -0.13 8.60
C LEU A 34 -9.26 -0.82 9.54
N CYS A 35 -9.96 -0.01 10.32
CA CYS A 35 -10.95 -0.50 11.29
C CYS A 35 -12.35 -0.04 10.90
N ALA A 36 -13.34 -0.92 11.09
CA ALA A 36 -14.75 -0.57 11.11
C ALA A 36 -15.25 -0.65 12.56
N ASP A 37 -15.94 0.38 13.03
CA ASP A 37 -16.45 0.45 14.42
C ASP A 37 -15.42 0.16 15.51
N GLY A 38 -14.15 0.50 15.25
CA GLY A 38 -13.02 0.26 16.16
C GLY A 38 -12.36 -1.12 16.01
N GLU A 39 -12.95 -2.04 15.26
CA GLU A 39 -12.43 -3.38 15.04
C GLU A 39 -11.57 -3.47 13.77
N PRO A 40 -10.34 -4.02 13.82
CA PRO A 40 -9.45 -4.06 12.67
C PRO A 40 -9.91 -5.09 11.64
N TRP A 41 -10.21 -4.62 10.42
CA TRP A 41 -10.68 -5.45 9.32
C TRP A 41 -9.60 -5.74 8.28
N LEU A 42 -8.65 -4.83 8.11
CA LEU A 42 -7.65 -4.95 7.07
C LEU A 42 -6.31 -4.38 7.54
N ALA A 43 -5.25 -5.17 7.37
CA ALA A 43 -3.88 -4.67 7.47
C ALA A 43 -3.40 -4.28 6.07
N GLY A 44 -3.00 -3.02 5.92
CA GLY A 44 -2.56 -2.46 4.65
C GLY A 44 -1.09 -2.09 4.72
N ARG A 45 -0.32 -2.53 3.73
CA ARG A 45 1.09 -2.20 3.56
C ARG A 45 1.31 -1.64 2.16
N THR A 46 1.82 -0.42 2.09
CA THR A 46 2.10 0.29 0.84
C THR A 46 3.59 0.59 0.75
N VAL A 47 4.20 0.25 -0.37
CA VAL A 47 5.59 0.55 -0.69
C VAL A 47 5.63 1.43 -1.93
N VAL A 48 6.22 2.61 -1.81
CA VAL A 48 6.31 3.60 -2.89
C VAL A 48 7.79 3.89 -3.16
N PRO A 49 8.31 3.67 -4.38
CA PRO A 49 9.66 4.09 -4.74
C PRO A 49 9.82 5.60 -4.56
N GLU A 50 11.00 6.06 -4.15
CA GLU A 50 11.28 7.48 -3.99
C GLU A 50 11.06 8.25 -5.30
N SER A 51 11.38 7.64 -6.45
CA SER A 51 11.11 8.23 -7.78
C SER A 51 9.63 8.47 -8.06
N THR A 52 8.73 7.71 -7.43
CA THR A 52 7.28 7.89 -7.57
C THR A 52 6.78 9.10 -6.79
N LEU A 53 7.50 9.53 -5.75
CA LEU A 53 7.15 10.64 -4.86
C LEU A 53 7.58 12.01 -5.42
N CYS A 54 7.26 12.28 -6.67
CA CYS A 54 7.53 13.56 -7.32
C CYS A 54 6.25 14.19 -7.88
N GLY A 55 6.17 15.53 -7.90
CA GLY A 55 4.99 16.23 -8.39
C GLY A 55 3.76 15.98 -7.48
N PRO A 56 2.55 15.81 -8.06
CA PRO A 56 1.32 15.60 -7.29
C PRO A 56 1.37 14.40 -6.33
N GLU A 57 2.15 13.37 -6.65
CA GLU A 57 2.27 12.15 -5.85
C GLU A 57 3.06 12.34 -4.54
N GLN A 58 3.68 13.50 -4.29
CA GLN A 58 4.29 13.84 -2.99
C GLN A 58 3.30 13.81 -1.82
N VAL A 59 2.02 13.99 -2.10
CA VAL A 59 0.94 13.89 -1.10
C VAL A 59 0.84 12.49 -0.48
N LEU A 60 1.34 11.44 -1.15
CA LEU A 60 1.40 10.08 -0.60
C LEU A 60 2.21 10.00 0.72
N GLN A 61 3.20 10.89 0.91
CA GLN A 61 3.96 11.01 2.14
C GLN A 61 3.20 11.75 3.26
N HIS A 62 2.15 12.48 2.90
CA HIS A 62 1.43 13.40 3.80
C HIS A 62 -0.01 12.93 4.05
N LEU A 63 -0.34 11.68 3.74
CA LEU A 63 -1.69 11.13 3.92
C LEU A 63 -2.12 11.14 5.40
N GLY A 64 -1.18 10.98 6.33
CA GLY A 64 -1.46 11.00 7.77
C GLY A 64 -2.51 9.94 8.14
N LYS A 65 -3.69 10.37 8.61
CA LYS A 65 -4.81 9.46 8.93
C LYS A 65 -5.76 9.18 7.75
N THR A 66 -5.51 9.77 6.60
CA THR A 66 -6.33 9.57 5.39
C THR A 66 -6.05 8.20 4.77
N PRO A 67 -7.07 7.38 4.47
CA PRO A 67 -6.88 6.13 3.76
C PRO A 67 -6.33 6.37 2.35
N LEU A 68 -5.36 5.55 1.93
CA LEU A 68 -4.75 5.62 0.60
C LEU A 68 -5.80 5.60 -0.51
N GLY A 69 -6.79 4.71 -0.40
CA GLY A 69 -7.86 4.55 -1.39
C GLY A 69 -8.57 5.87 -1.73
N ARG A 70 -8.79 6.76 -0.75
CA ARG A 70 -9.46 8.04 -1.00
C ARG A 70 -8.67 8.89 -2.01
N TYR A 71 -7.35 8.90 -1.90
CA TYR A 71 -6.48 9.61 -2.84
C TYR A 71 -6.42 8.90 -4.20
N LEU A 72 -6.31 7.57 -4.19
CA LEU A 72 -6.29 6.77 -5.42
C LEU A 72 -7.56 6.96 -6.26
N PHE A 73 -8.74 7.02 -5.62
CA PHE A 73 -10.03 7.18 -6.31
C PHE A 73 -10.28 8.59 -6.85
N THR A 74 -9.59 9.61 -6.33
CA THR A 74 -9.67 10.98 -6.86
C THR A 74 -8.73 11.22 -8.05
N SER A 75 -7.75 10.34 -8.26
CA SER A 75 -6.82 10.45 -9.38
C SER A 75 -7.38 9.75 -10.61
N SER A 76 -7.62 10.50 -11.68
CA SER A 76 -8.06 9.97 -12.97
C SER A 76 -6.99 9.17 -13.71
N THR A 77 -5.74 9.15 -13.21
CA THR A 77 -4.60 8.48 -13.85
C THR A 77 -4.25 7.13 -13.23
N LEU A 78 -5.04 6.64 -12.26
CA LEU A 78 -4.80 5.36 -11.60
C LEU A 78 -4.97 4.21 -12.59
N THR A 79 -3.90 3.44 -12.79
CA THR A 79 -3.97 2.13 -13.47
C THR A 79 -3.44 1.04 -12.56
N ARG A 80 -3.72 -0.22 -12.91
CA ARG A 80 -3.30 -1.41 -12.18
C ARG A 80 -2.65 -2.37 -13.14
N ASP A 81 -1.38 -2.70 -12.87
CA ASP A 81 -0.64 -3.66 -13.69
C ASP A 81 -1.10 -5.09 -13.42
N PHE A 82 -1.27 -5.44 -12.14
CA PHE A 82 -1.75 -6.75 -11.73
C PHE A 82 -2.43 -6.70 -10.36
N ILE A 83 -3.16 -7.78 -10.07
CA ILE A 83 -3.64 -8.13 -8.73
C ILE A 83 -3.39 -9.63 -8.53
N GLU A 84 -2.64 -9.96 -7.49
CA GLU A 84 -2.38 -11.32 -7.05
C GLU A 84 -3.19 -11.57 -5.77
N ILE A 85 -3.86 -12.72 -5.70
CA ILE A 85 -4.54 -13.17 -4.49
C ILE A 85 -3.63 -14.18 -3.79
N GLY A 86 -3.47 -14.02 -2.49
CA GLY A 86 -2.71 -14.92 -1.64
C GLY A 86 -3.52 -15.35 -0.43
N ARG A 87 -3.04 -16.37 0.26
CA ARG A 87 -3.61 -16.82 1.52
C ARG A 87 -2.49 -17.27 2.44
N ASP A 88 -2.54 -16.82 3.69
CA ASP A 88 -1.66 -17.30 4.75
C ASP A 88 -2.53 -17.77 5.92
N ALA A 89 -2.28 -19.00 6.39
CA ALA A 89 -3.20 -19.73 7.27
C ALA A 89 -4.66 -19.67 6.75
N THR A 90 -5.57 -19.05 7.51
CA THR A 90 -6.97 -18.86 7.11
C THR A 90 -7.22 -17.52 6.42
N LEU A 91 -6.25 -16.60 6.45
CA LEU A 91 -6.42 -15.21 6.04
C LEU A 91 -6.14 -14.99 4.56
N TRP A 92 -7.11 -14.44 3.85
CA TRP A 92 -6.96 -13.93 2.50
C TRP A 92 -6.14 -12.65 2.50
N GLY A 93 -5.27 -12.54 1.51
CA GLY A 93 -4.56 -11.33 1.19
C GLY A 93 -4.58 -11.07 -0.31
N ARG A 94 -4.22 -9.85 -0.69
CA ARG A 94 -3.99 -9.48 -2.08
C ARG A 94 -2.83 -8.53 -2.20
N ARG A 95 -2.16 -8.58 -3.33
CA ARG A 95 -1.06 -7.67 -3.68
C ARG A 95 -1.30 -7.10 -5.06
N SER A 96 -1.23 -5.78 -5.19
CA SER A 96 -1.44 -5.09 -6.46
C SER A 96 -0.29 -4.12 -6.72
N ARG A 97 0.26 -4.15 -7.94
CA ARG A 97 1.08 -3.05 -8.43
C ARG A 97 0.19 -2.03 -9.12
N LEU A 98 0.06 -0.87 -8.50
CA LEU A 98 -0.70 0.26 -9.03
C LEU A 98 0.27 1.24 -9.70
N ARG A 99 -0.27 2.08 -10.59
CA ARG A 99 0.45 3.20 -11.17
C ARG A 99 -0.35 4.48 -11.03
N LEU A 100 0.31 5.54 -10.56
CA LEU A 100 -0.21 6.89 -10.55
C LEU A 100 0.55 7.71 -11.58
N SER A 101 -0.14 8.18 -12.61
CA SER A 101 0.51 8.91 -13.71
C SER A 101 1.68 8.11 -14.32
N GLY A 102 1.53 6.78 -14.40
CA GLY A 102 2.55 5.84 -14.88
C GLY A 102 3.59 5.40 -13.83
N LYS A 103 3.66 6.05 -12.66
CA LYS A 103 4.65 5.78 -11.62
C LYS A 103 4.19 4.67 -10.67
N PRO A 104 4.99 3.60 -10.46
CA PRO A 104 4.54 2.39 -9.79
C PRO A 104 4.54 2.52 -8.26
N LEU A 105 3.57 1.89 -7.61
CA LEU A 105 3.60 1.60 -6.17
C LEU A 105 3.02 0.22 -5.91
N LEU A 106 3.42 -0.40 -4.81
CA LEU A 106 2.95 -1.72 -4.41
C LEU A 106 2.02 -1.61 -3.20
N LEU A 107 0.82 -2.16 -3.33
CA LEU A 107 -0.17 -2.22 -2.27
C LEU A 107 -0.44 -3.69 -1.91
N THR A 108 -0.21 -4.04 -0.66
CA THR A 108 -0.53 -5.35 -0.09
C THR A 108 -1.58 -5.19 0.99
N GLU A 109 -2.61 -6.01 0.97
CA GLU A 109 -3.73 -5.96 1.89
C GLU A 109 -4.01 -7.37 2.43
N LEU A 110 -4.12 -7.50 3.75
CA LEU A 110 -4.49 -8.73 4.43
C LEU A 110 -5.84 -8.53 5.13
N PHE A 111 -6.81 -9.37 4.83
CA PHE A 111 -8.16 -9.33 5.38
C PHE A 111 -8.20 -10.09 6.71
N LEU A 112 -8.43 -9.36 7.79
CA LEU A 112 -8.40 -9.86 9.17
C LEU A 112 -9.70 -10.58 9.54
N PRO A 113 -9.73 -11.41 10.60
CA PRO A 113 -10.87 -12.27 10.92
C PRO A 113 -12.21 -11.54 11.07
N ALA A 114 -12.21 -10.30 11.56
CA ALA A 114 -13.41 -9.49 11.74
C ALA A 114 -13.96 -8.89 10.43
N SER A 115 -13.21 -8.99 9.33
CA SER A 115 -13.66 -8.47 8.05
C SER A 115 -14.84 -9.28 7.50
N PRO A 116 -15.76 -8.66 6.75
CA PRO A 116 -16.94 -9.32 6.18
C PRO A 116 -16.61 -10.29 5.03
N LEU A 117 -15.34 -10.62 4.83
CA LEU A 117 -14.89 -11.59 3.83
C LEU A 117 -15.13 -13.04 4.27
N TYR A 118 -15.21 -13.27 5.58
CA TYR A 118 -15.41 -14.59 6.20
C TYR A 118 -16.82 -14.77 6.74
#